data_AF-A0AAW0CCK0-F1
#
_entry.id   AF-A0AAW0CCK0-F1
#
_cell.length_a   1.000
_cell.length_b   1.000
_cell.length_c   1.000
_cell.angle_alpha   90.00
_cell.angle_beta   90.00
_cell.angle_gamma   90.00
#
_symmetry.space_group_name_H-M   'P 1'
#
loop_
_entity.id
_entity.type
_entity.pdbx_description
1 polymer ?
#
loop_
_entity_poly.entity_id
_entity_poly.type
_entity_poly.pdbx_seq_one_letter_code
_entity_poly.pdbx_strand_id
1 'polypeptide(L)'
;MGRYRTHHPHFLVSPKRFKRIIPLPEYPCSHNPDNPLSVSALKALEEARDFFPPFGKLEKPEQNHFTKFHGPLKLDITVKERPPTSEEFSRILRILTDRLGAKTLHTFTHPSVLATLREHPTNIPMLAQLVSRTPEILRWPVIIDWHGKKCSLGGEDYKVFMRTAAVKRKEALLKDIERRKKREKAREKALAKAAKAEEEKMRESGEY
;
A
#
# COMPACT_ATOMS: atom_id res chain seq x y z
N MET A 1 -18.40 -67.19 0.11
CA MET A 1 -17.98 -66.24 1.16
C MET A 1 -16.74 -65.48 0.68
N GLY A 2 -16.92 -64.32 0.03
CA GLY A 2 -15.82 -63.48 -0.46
C GLY A 2 -15.62 -62.27 0.44
N ARG A 3 -14.42 -62.10 1.01
CA ARG A 3 -14.04 -60.93 1.81
C ARG A 3 -13.42 -59.88 0.89
N TYR A 4 -14.08 -58.75 0.71
CA TYR A 4 -13.52 -57.59 0.00
C TYR A 4 -12.61 -56.80 0.96
N ARG A 5 -11.32 -56.69 0.60
CA ARG A 5 -10.37 -55.75 1.20
C ARG A 5 -10.65 -54.36 0.64
N THR A 6 -11.05 -53.42 1.50
CA THR A 6 -11.09 -51.99 1.16
C THR A 6 -9.71 -51.38 1.37
N HIS A 7 -9.01 -51.07 0.28
CA HIS A 7 -7.83 -50.20 0.30
C HIS A 7 -8.28 -48.75 0.53
N HIS A 8 -7.85 -48.13 1.63
CA HIS A 8 -7.92 -46.68 1.80
C HIS A 8 -6.66 -46.04 1.19
N PRO A 9 -6.79 -45.15 0.19
CA PRO A 9 -5.66 -44.36 -0.27
C PRO A 9 -5.37 -43.25 0.75
N HIS A 10 -4.19 -43.29 1.37
CA HIS A 10 -3.63 -42.16 2.09
C HIS A 10 -3.33 -41.03 1.09
N PHE A 11 -4.22 -40.05 0.99
CA PHE A 11 -3.92 -38.78 0.34
C PHE A 11 -2.98 -37.97 1.23
N LEU A 12 -1.69 -37.99 0.90
CA LEU A 12 -0.71 -37.01 1.38
C LEU A 12 -1.08 -35.63 0.85
N VAL A 13 -1.86 -34.87 1.63
CA VAL A 13 -2.11 -33.45 1.37
C VAL A 13 -0.83 -32.69 1.68
N SER A 14 -0.04 -32.45 0.64
CA SER A 14 1.13 -31.59 0.72
C SER A 14 0.68 -30.15 1.04
N PRO A 15 1.14 -29.52 2.15
CA PRO A 15 0.71 -28.18 2.49
C PRO A 15 1.33 -27.20 1.50
N LYS A 16 0.54 -26.77 0.52
CA LYS A 16 0.89 -25.65 -0.37
C LYS A 16 1.23 -24.45 0.51
N ARG A 17 2.50 -24.04 0.49
CA ARG A 17 2.99 -22.84 1.16
C ARG A 17 2.24 -21.63 0.60
N PHE A 18 1.26 -21.13 1.35
CA PHE A 18 0.68 -19.82 1.08
C PHE A 18 1.78 -18.78 1.25
N LYS A 19 2.36 -18.30 0.14
CA LYS A 19 3.10 -17.04 0.14
C LYS A 19 2.09 -15.98 0.58
N ARG A 20 2.22 -15.45 1.80
CA ARG A 20 1.47 -14.25 2.20
C ARG A 20 1.85 -13.14 1.22
N ILE A 21 1.02 -12.92 0.22
CA ILE A 21 1.05 -11.71 -0.58
C ILE A 21 0.63 -10.62 0.40
N ILE A 22 1.56 -9.74 0.78
CA ILE A 22 1.19 -8.53 1.50
C ILE A 22 0.44 -7.68 0.48
N PRO A 23 -0.87 -7.45 0.61
CA PRO A 23 -1.60 -6.60 -0.32
C PRO A 23 -0.89 -5.25 -0.38
N LEU A 24 -0.69 -4.73 -1.58
CA LEU A 24 -0.13 -3.41 -1.74
C LEU A 24 -1.14 -2.42 -1.17
N PRO A 25 -0.70 -1.41 -0.40
CA PRO A 25 -1.61 -0.35 0.01
C PRO A 25 -2.15 0.34 -1.23
N GLU A 26 -3.48 0.32 -1.39
CA GLU A 26 -4.18 1.01 -2.47
C GLU A 26 -4.29 2.51 -2.15
N TYR A 27 -3.85 3.34 -3.09
CA TYR A 27 -3.96 4.80 -3.01
C TYR A 27 -4.88 5.31 -4.11
N PRO A 28 -6.19 5.50 -3.85
CA PRO A 28 -7.06 6.14 -4.81
C PRO A 28 -6.63 7.60 -5.00
N CYS A 29 -6.51 8.01 -6.26
CA CYS A 29 -6.22 9.36 -6.68
C CYS A 29 -7.37 9.87 -7.55
N SER A 30 -8.04 10.93 -7.14
CA SER A 30 -8.94 11.68 -8.03
C SER A 30 -8.11 12.71 -8.78
N HIS A 31 -8.09 12.61 -10.10
CA HIS A 31 -7.34 13.44 -11.03
C HIS A 31 -8.27 14.30 -11.89
N ASN A 32 -7.82 15.50 -12.24
CA ASN A 32 -8.46 16.39 -13.21
C ASN A 32 -7.42 16.80 -14.27
N PRO A 33 -7.57 16.38 -15.53
CA PRO A 33 -6.58 16.63 -16.58
C PRO A 33 -6.43 18.13 -16.92
N ASP A 34 -7.46 18.92 -16.69
CA ASP A 34 -7.44 20.37 -16.92
C ASP A 34 -6.73 21.14 -15.79
N ASN A 35 -6.39 20.46 -14.69
CA ASN A 35 -5.69 21.07 -13.56
C ASN A 35 -4.18 20.72 -13.60
N PRO A 36 -3.29 21.70 -13.83
CA PRO A 36 -1.85 21.43 -13.99
C PRO A 36 -1.19 20.88 -12.72
N LEU A 37 -1.70 21.22 -11.53
CA LEU A 37 -1.22 20.62 -10.28
C LEU A 37 -1.60 19.15 -10.19
N SER A 38 -2.80 18.80 -10.64
CA SER A 38 -3.26 17.42 -10.70
C SER A 38 -2.44 16.59 -11.69
N VAL A 39 -2.11 17.14 -12.87
CA VAL A 39 -1.27 16.49 -13.88
C VAL A 39 0.16 16.29 -13.36
N SER A 40 0.75 17.33 -12.78
CA SER A 40 2.08 17.27 -12.16
C SER A 40 2.15 16.20 -11.06
N ALA A 41 1.12 16.16 -10.21
CA ALA A 41 1.03 15.16 -9.16
C ALA A 41 0.85 13.74 -9.71
N LEU A 42 0.00 13.54 -10.72
CA LEU A 42 -0.17 12.23 -11.38
C LEU A 42 1.17 11.74 -11.96
N LYS A 43 1.88 12.61 -12.67
CA LYS A 43 3.22 12.27 -13.20
C LYS A 43 4.18 11.88 -12.08
N ALA A 44 4.20 12.62 -10.97
CA ALA A 44 5.02 12.28 -9.81
C ALA A 44 4.60 10.95 -9.14
N LEU A 45 3.30 10.62 -9.15
CA LEU A 45 2.77 9.34 -8.66
C LEU A 45 3.21 8.18 -9.55
N GLU A 46 3.16 8.36 -10.87
CA GLU A 46 3.61 7.38 -11.87
C GLU A 46 5.13 7.18 -11.81
N GLU A 47 5.90 8.27 -11.73
CA GLU A 47 7.34 8.23 -11.52
C GLU A 47 7.68 7.50 -10.21
N ALA A 48 6.95 7.74 -9.12
CA ALA A 48 7.16 7.04 -7.85
C ALA A 48 6.75 5.56 -7.87
N ARG A 49 5.76 5.20 -8.70
CA ARG A 49 5.33 3.81 -8.93
C ARG A 49 6.43 3.03 -9.66
N ASP A 50 7.05 3.68 -10.65
CA ASP A 50 7.96 3.04 -11.59
C ASP A 50 9.44 3.23 -11.19
N PHE A 51 9.75 4.19 -10.32
CA PHE A 51 11.11 4.51 -9.92
C PHE A 51 11.19 5.07 -8.48
N PHE A 52 12.11 4.54 -7.67
CA PHE A 52 12.57 5.23 -6.48
C PHE A 52 13.94 5.82 -6.81
N PRO A 53 14.12 7.16 -6.84
CA PRO A 53 15.47 7.69 -6.89
C PRO A 53 16.17 7.29 -5.58
N PRO A 54 17.44 6.87 -5.63
CA PRO A 54 18.21 6.63 -4.41
C PRO A 54 18.34 7.99 -3.70
N PHE A 55 17.46 8.26 -2.74
CA PHE A 55 17.60 9.42 -1.88
C PHE A 55 18.81 9.18 -0.97
N GLY A 56 19.88 9.90 -1.28
CA GLY A 56 21.16 9.88 -0.57
C GLY A 56 22.28 9.56 -1.54
N LYS A 57 23.33 10.37 -1.54
CA LYS A 57 24.63 10.07 -2.17
C LYS A 57 25.10 8.72 -1.63
N LEU A 58 24.75 7.63 -2.28
CA LEU A 58 25.31 6.32 -2.01
C LEU A 58 26.34 6.09 -3.10
N GLU A 59 27.59 6.16 -2.64
CA GLU A 59 28.78 5.89 -3.40
C GLU A 59 28.64 4.55 -4.14
N LYS A 60 28.91 4.60 -5.44
CA LYS A 60 29.16 3.49 -6.35
C LYS A 60 27.99 2.51 -6.59
N PRO A 61 27.55 2.36 -7.86
CA PRO A 61 26.43 1.49 -8.24
C PRO A 61 26.67 -0.01 -7.96
N GLU A 62 27.91 -0.43 -7.75
CA GLU A 62 28.27 -1.85 -7.58
C GLU A 62 28.04 -2.41 -6.18
N GLN A 63 27.88 -1.56 -5.15
CA GLN A 63 27.67 -2.01 -3.76
C GLN A 63 26.20 -2.11 -3.34
N ASN A 64 25.28 -1.79 -4.25
CA ASN A 64 23.86 -1.64 -3.91
C ASN A 64 23.12 -2.99 -4.02
N HIS A 65 23.37 -3.91 -3.08
CA HIS A 65 22.59 -5.16 -2.93
C HIS A 65 21.07 -4.93 -2.77
N PHE A 66 20.63 -3.69 -2.52
CA PHE A 66 19.23 -3.27 -2.51
C PHE A 66 18.59 -3.23 -3.90
N THR A 67 19.34 -2.89 -4.96
CA THR A 67 18.80 -2.76 -6.33
C THR A 67 18.66 -4.10 -7.05
N LYS A 68 19.41 -5.13 -6.62
CA LYS A 68 19.38 -6.47 -7.23
C LYS A 68 18.16 -7.31 -6.84
N PHE A 69 17.48 -6.98 -5.73
CA PHE A 69 16.36 -7.79 -5.19
C PHE A 69 15.02 -7.06 -5.15
N HIS A 70 15.00 -5.75 -5.40
CA HIS A 70 13.80 -4.94 -5.18
C HIS A 70 13.60 -4.03 -6.39
N GLY A 71 12.75 -4.47 -7.32
CA GLY A 71 12.22 -3.63 -8.38
C GLY A 71 11.46 -2.42 -7.84
N PRO A 72 10.87 -1.60 -8.73
CA PRO A 72 10.18 -0.37 -8.37
C PRO A 72 9.22 -0.55 -7.18
N LEU A 73 9.09 0.51 -6.37
CA LEU A 73 8.13 0.53 -5.28
C LEU A 73 6.73 0.43 -5.89
N LYS A 74 6.20 -0.80 -6.03
CA LYS A 74 4.84 -1.02 -6.55
C LYS A 74 3.84 -0.40 -5.57
N LEU A 75 3.49 0.86 -5.79
CA LEU A 75 2.34 1.51 -5.20
C LEU A 75 1.15 1.12 -6.07
N ASP A 76 0.11 0.56 -5.46
CA ASP A 76 -1.13 0.27 -6.17
C ASP A 76 -1.94 1.56 -6.19
N ILE A 77 -1.76 2.34 -7.25
CA ILE A 77 -2.38 3.66 -7.39
C ILE A 77 -3.56 3.52 -8.33
N THR A 78 -4.76 3.68 -7.79
CA THR A 78 -5.99 3.67 -8.57
C THR A 78 -6.35 5.10 -8.95
N VAL A 79 -6.11 5.47 -10.20
CA VAL A 79 -6.41 6.81 -10.72
C VAL A 79 -7.86 6.84 -11.21
N LYS A 80 -8.60 7.87 -10.80
CA LYS A 80 -9.96 8.18 -11.26
C LYS A 80 -9.98 9.59 -11.80
N GLU A 81 -10.23 9.74 -13.10
CA GLU A 81 -10.34 11.04 -13.77
C GLU A 81 -11.72 11.66 -13.57
N ARG A 82 -12.13 11.80 -12.31
CA ARG A 82 -13.42 12.38 -11.94
C ARG A 82 -13.36 12.88 -10.51
N PRO A 83 -14.25 13.83 -10.13
CA PRO A 83 -14.36 14.19 -8.73
C PRO A 83 -14.86 13.01 -7.87
N PRO A 84 -14.56 13.01 -6.56
CA PRO A 84 -15.13 12.04 -5.65
C PRO A 84 -16.67 12.07 -5.66
N THR A 85 -17.28 10.90 -5.51
CA THR A 85 -18.73 10.77 -5.29
C THR A 85 -19.11 11.21 -3.87
N SER A 86 -20.40 11.41 -3.61
CA SER A 86 -20.90 11.72 -2.26
C SER A 86 -20.45 10.69 -1.22
N GLU A 87 -20.42 9.40 -1.57
CA GLU A 87 -19.93 8.36 -0.66
C GLU A 87 -18.42 8.47 -0.41
N GLU A 88 -17.64 8.72 -1.45
CA GLU A 88 -16.19 8.89 -1.34
C GLU A 88 -15.88 10.13 -0.48
N PHE A 89 -16.58 11.25 -0.69
CA PHE A 89 -16.47 12.44 0.16
C PHE A 89 -16.80 12.15 1.62
N SER A 90 -17.86 11.40 1.92
CA SER A 90 -18.21 10.98 3.29
C SER A 90 -17.08 10.19 3.95
N ARG A 91 -16.47 9.25 3.21
CA ARG A 91 -15.35 8.46 3.73
C ARG A 91 -14.10 9.31 3.95
N ILE A 92 -13.80 10.22 3.02
CA ILE A 92 -12.66 11.14 3.14
C ILE A 92 -12.85 12.09 4.32
N LEU A 93 -14.05 12.66 4.48
CA LEU A 93 -14.37 13.57 5.57
C LEU A 93 -14.18 12.87 6.92
N ARG A 94 -14.59 11.61 7.06
CA ARG A 94 -14.34 10.82 8.27
C ARG A 94 -12.85 10.72 8.62
N ILE A 95 -11.99 10.49 7.62
CA ILE A 95 -10.52 10.47 7.81
C ILE A 95 -10.01 11.83 8.29
N LEU A 96 -10.54 12.93 7.74
CA LEU A 96 -10.10 14.28 8.07
C LEU A 96 -10.56 14.69 9.47
N THR A 97 -11.80 14.37 9.85
CA THR A 97 -12.38 14.70 11.16
C THR A 97 -11.61 14.01 12.29
N ASP A 98 -11.24 12.73 12.12
CA ASP A 98 -10.42 11.98 13.08
C ASP A 98 -9.06 12.66 13.37
N ARG A 99 -8.52 13.42 12.41
CA ARG A 99 -7.16 13.97 12.48
C ARG A 99 -7.11 15.44 12.86
N LEU A 100 -8.11 16.23 12.50
CA LEU A 100 -8.02 17.68 12.46
C LEU A 100 -9.03 18.41 13.34
N GLY A 101 -9.97 17.68 13.96
CA GLY A 101 -11.06 18.28 14.73
C GLY A 101 -12.05 18.99 13.80
N ALA A 102 -13.30 18.51 13.75
CA ALA A 102 -14.44 19.11 13.04
C ALA A 102 -14.08 20.00 11.82
N LYS A 103 -13.54 19.41 10.75
CA LYS A 103 -13.27 20.17 9.53
C LYS A 103 -14.54 20.28 8.70
N THR A 104 -14.86 21.52 8.34
CA THR A 104 -15.98 21.89 7.48
C THR A 104 -15.73 21.44 6.03
N LEU A 105 -16.80 21.21 5.28
CA LEU A 105 -16.80 20.81 3.86
C LEU A 105 -15.95 21.74 2.98
N HIS A 106 -15.73 22.98 3.44
CA HIS A 106 -14.85 23.97 2.83
C HIS A 106 -13.39 23.50 2.66
N THR A 107 -12.94 22.49 3.41
CA THR A 107 -11.57 21.95 3.28
C THR A 107 -11.34 21.33 1.89
N PHE A 108 -12.38 20.80 1.26
CA PHE A 108 -12.31 20.23 -0.09
C PHE A 108 -12.19 21.30 -1.17
N THR A 109 -12.62 22.52 -0.89
CA THR A 109 -12.74 23.59 -1.88
C THR A 109 -11.61 24.61 -1.79
N HIS A 110 -11.26 25.24 -2.90
CA HIS A 110 -10.24 26.28 -2.91
C HIS A 110 -10.77 27.58 -2.26
N PRO A 111 -10.03 28.21 -1.31
CA PRO A 111 -10.50 29.42 -0.62
C PRO A 111 -10.85 30.58 -1.57
N SER A 112 -10.08 30.76 -2.65
CA SER A 112 -10.35 31.83 -3.64
C SER A 112 -11.64 31.61 -4.42
N VAL A 113 -12.08 30.36 -4.57
CA VAL A 113 -13.31 30.02 -5.30
C VAL A 113 -14.51 30.04 -4.36
N LEU A 114 -14.32 29.70 -3.07
CA LEU A 114 -15.36 29.86 -2.06
C LEU A 114 -15.89 31.29 -1.99
N ALA A 115 -15.01 32.30 -2.07
CA ALA A 115 -15.41 33.70 -2.00
C ALA A 115 -16.30 34.17 -3.17
N THR A 116 -16.27 33.47 -4.31
CA THR A 116 -17.04 33.82 -5.51
C THR A 116 -18.31 32.98 -5.69
N LEU A 117 -18.49 31.94 -4.86
CA LEU A 117 -19.66 31.08 -4.91
C LEU A 117 -20.87 31.77 -4.28
N ARG A 118 -21.99 31.79 -5.01
CA ARG A 118 -23.29 32.24 -4.48
C ARG A 118 -23.85 31.27 -3.44
N GLU A 119 -23.53 29.99 -3.59
CA GLU A 119 -24.01 28.91 -2.73
C GLU A 119 -22.83 28.13 -2.16
N HIS A 120 -22.79 28.04 -0.83
CA HIS A 120 -21.78 27.25 -0.13
C HIS A 120 -22.30 25.85 0.18
N PRO A 121 -21.48 24.80 0.02
CA PRO A 121 -21.90 23.45 0.33
C PRO A 121 -22.14 23.31 1.84
N THR A 122 -23.39 23.09 2.24
CA THR A 122 -23.79 22.87 3.63
C THR A 122 -23.79 21.38 4.02
N ASN A 123 -23.87 20.49 3.03
CA ASN A 123 -23.85 19.05 3.20
C ASN A 123 -23.05 18.36 2.08
N ILE A 124 -22.71 17.08 2.28
CA ILE A 124 -21.87 16.31 1.35
C ILE A 124 -22.53 16.10 -0.02
N PRO A 125 -23.84 15.75 -0.12
CA PRO A 125 -24.50 15.66 -1.41
C PRO A 125 -24.41 16.96 -2.22
N MET A 126 -24.62 18.10 -1.57
CA MET A 126 -24.50 19.42 -2.20
C MET A 126 -23.06 19.69 -2.65
N LEU A 127 -22.05 19.34 -1.84
CA LEU A 127 -20.64 19.41 -2.27
C LEU A 127 -20.37 18.57 -3.52
N ALA A 128 -20.83 17.32 -3.53
CA ALA A 128 -20.62 16.41 -4.66
C ALA A 128 -21.29 16.94 -5.94
N GLN A 129 -22.52 17.46 -5.83
CA GLN A 129 -23.21 18.08 -6.96
C GLN A 129 -22.50 19.34 -7.45
N LEU A 130 -22.08 20.21 -6.54
CA LEU A 130 -21.40 21.46 -6.87
C LEU A 130 -20.07 21.19 -7.57
N VAL A 131 -19.26 20.27 -7.03
CA VAL A 131 -17.98 19.86 -7.65
C VAL A 131 -18.20 19.19 -9.00
N SER A 132 -19.29 18.43 -9.19
CA SER A 132 -19.59 17.80 -10.48
C SER A 132 -19.94 18.81 -11.57
N ARG A 133 -20.55 19.94 -11.21
CA ARG A 133 -20.89 21.03 -12.14
C ARG A 133 -19.71 21.97 -12.38
N THR A 134 -18.88 22.15 -11.36
CA THR A 134 -17.82 23.16 -11.32
C THR A 134 -16.56 22.50 -10.73
N PRO A 135 -15.87 21.62 -11.48
CA PRO A 135 -14.75 20.83 -10.97
C PRO A 135 -13.58 21.67 -10.42
N GLU A 136 -13.41 22.90 -10.91
CA GLU A 136 -12.38 23.85 -10.51
C GLU A 136 -12.50 24.29 -9.05
N ILE A 137 -13.66 24.11 -8.40
CA ILE A 137 -13.81 24.45 -6.99
C ILE A 137 -13.03 23.48 -6.10
N LEU A 138 -12.84 22.23 -6.54
CA LEU A 138 -12.21 21.18 -5.77
C LEU A 138 -10.69 21.40 -5.73
N ARG A 139 -10.08 21.15 -4.58
CA ARG A 139 -8.62 21.12 -4.43
C ARG A 139 -8.07 19.82 -5.00
N TRP A 140 -7.54 19.91 -6.22
CA TRP A 140 -6.90 18.79 -6.92
C TRP A 140 -5.40 18.67 -6.63
N PRO A 141 -4.83 17.45 -6.65
CA PRO A 141 -5.51 16.14 -6.64
C PRO A 141 -6.04 15.76 -5.26
N VAL A 142 -6.95 14.78 -5.20
CA VAL A 142 -7.37 14.14 -3.94
C VAL A 142 -6.74 12.76 -3.85
N ILE A 143 -5.83 12.56 -2.90
CA ILE A 143 -5.11 11.28 -2.71
C ILE A 143 -5.39 10.75 -1.33
N ILE A 144 -5.75 9.47 -1.24
CA ILE A 144 -6.21 8.84 0.01
C ILE A 144 -5.31 7.66 0.39
N ASP A 145 -4.88 7.61 1.64
CA ASP A 145 -4.27 6.45 2.30
C ASP A 145 -5.26 5.91 3.33
N TRP A 146 -6.01 4.87 2.94
CA TRP A 146 -6.98 4.23 3.82
C TRP A 146 -6.32 3.55 5.02
N HIS A 147 -5.10 3.05 4.86
CA HIS A 147 -4.39 2.33 5.93
C HIS A 147 -3.81 3.29 6.96
N GLY A 148 -3.17 4.37 6.50
CA GLY A 148 -2.60 5.40 7.35
C GLY A 148 -3.60 6.44 7.83
N LYS A 149 -4.87 6.34 7.43
CA LYS A 149 -5.92 7.34 7.66
C LYS A 149 -5.43 8.75 7.31
N LYS A 150 -4.89 8.91 6.10
CA LYS A 150 -4.41 10.20 5.60
C LYS A 150 -5.08 10.52 4.28
N CYS A 151 -5.29 11.81 4.05
CA CYS A 151 -5.73 12.34 2.77
C CYS A 151 -4.90 13.58 2.45
N SER A 152 -4.53 13.74 1.18
CA SER A 152 -4.01 14.97 0.61
C SER A 152 -5.11 15.62 -0.22
N LEU A 153 -5.30 16.93 -0.05
CA LEU A 153 -6.29 17.74 -0.77
C LEU A 153 -5.55 18.86 -1.51
N GLY A 154 -4.95 18.50 -2.64
CA GLY A 154 -4.21 19.39 -3.52
C GLY A 154 -2.99 20.08 -2.92
N GLY A 155 -2.38 20.96 -3.71
CA GLY A 155 -1.20 21.75 -3.33
C GLY A 155 0.08 20.92 -3.22
N GLU A 156 1.00 21.30 -2.32
CA GLU A 156 2.27 20.60 -2.09
C GLU A 156 2.14 19.39 -1.14
N ASP A 157 0.97 19.23 -0.50
CA ASP A 157 0.71 18.20 0.51
C ASP A 157 0.90 16.78 -0.04
N TYR A 158 0.66 16.58 -1.33
CA TYR A 158 0.83 15.26 -1.96
C TYR A 158 2.29 14.81 -1.95
N LYS A 159 3.26 15.73 -2.08
CA LYS A 159 4.68 15.37 -2.08
C LYS A 159 5.11 14.84 -0.72
N VAL A 160 4.66 15.48 0.35
CA VAL A 160 4.91 15.05 1.73
C VAL A 160 4.22 13.71 2.01
N PHE A 161 2.99 13.56 1.55
CA PHE A 161 2.23 12.32 1.64
C PHE A 161 2.99 11.16 0.97
N MET A 162 3.47 11.37 -0.26
CA MET A 162 4.20 10.37 -1.03
C MET A 162 5.53 9.98 -0.39
N ARG A 163 6.31 10.96 0.07
CA ARG A 163 7.55 10.68 0.82
C ARG A 163 7.27 9.83 2.06
N THR A 164 6.22 10.17 2.80
CA THR A 164 5.86 9.42 4.03
C THR A 164 5.42 7.98 3.70
N ALA A 165 4.60 7.80 2.67
CA ALA A 165 4.15 6.48 2.22
C ALA A 165 5.34 5.60 1.79
N ALA A 166 6.28 6.18 1.05
CA ALA A 166 7.49 5.48 0.60
C ALA A 166 8.39 5.03 1.77
N VAL A 167 8.63 5.91 2.76
CA VAL A 167 9.42 5.59 3.96
C VAL A 167 8.80 4.43 4.73
N LYS A 168 7.50 4.51 5.02
CA LYS A 168 6.78 3.44 5.74
C LYS A 168 6.85 2.11 5.00
N ARG A 169 6.74 2.12 3.66
CA ARG A 169 6.85 0.90 2.87
C ARG A 169 8.26 0.32 2.94
N LYS A 170 9.30 1.16 2.86
CA LYS A 170 10.70 0.71 3.02
C LYS A 170 10.90 0.03 4.37
N GLU A 171 10.43 0.63 5.46
CA GLU A 171 10.51 0.04 6.79
C GLU A 171 9.75 -1.30 6.89
N ALA A 172 8.57 -1.39 6.29
CA ALA A 172 7.80 -2.63 6.26
C ALA A 172 8.51 -3.74 5.47
N LEU A 173 9.14 -3.38 4.35
CA LEU A 173 9.95 -4.31 3.55
C LEU A 173 11.18 -4.80 4.32
N LEU A 174 11.90 -3.89 5.00
CA LEU A 174 13.05 -4.24 5.83
C LEU A 174 12.67 -5.23 6.93
N LYS A 175 11.57 -4.96 7.65
CA LYS A 175 11.05 -5.86 8.69
C LYS A 175 10.64 -7.23 8.12
N ASP A 176 10.09 -7.30 6.91
CA ASP A 176 9.76 -8.59 6.28
C ASP A 176 11.02 -9.38 5.89
N ILE A 177 12.05 -8.70 5.38
CA ILE A 177 13.35 -9.31 5.06
C ILE A 177 14.00 -9.90 6.31
N GLU A 178 14.04 -9.15 7.40
CA GLU A 178 14.57 -9.64 8.68
C GLU A 178 13.80 -10.87 9.20
N ARG A 179 12.46 -10.84 9.10
CA ARG A 179 11.61 -11.98 9.46
C ARG A 179 11.90 -13.21 8.61
N ARG A 180 12.13 -13.04 7.30
CA ARG A 180 12.49 -14.15 6.40
C ARG A 180 13.84 -14.74 6.76
N LYS A 181 14.87 -13.90 6.95
CA LYS A 181 16.21 -14.34 7.39
C LYS A 181 16.14 -15.10 8.71
N LYS A 182 15.37 -14.62 9.68
CA LYS A 182 15.17 -15.31 10.97
C LYS A 182 14.51 -16.68 10.80
N ARG A 183 13.51 -16.79 9.93
CA ARG A 183 12.83 -18.06 9.63
C ARG A 183 13.73 -19.05 8.92
N GLU A 184 14.57 -18.59 8.01
CA GLU A 184 15.54 -19.41 7.29
C GLU A 184 16.59 -19.97 8.24
N LYS A 185 17.20 -19.12 9.08
CA LYS A 185 18.14 -19.56 10.13
C LYS A 185 17.51 -20.54 11.12
N ALA A 186 16.24 -20.32 11.49
CA ALA A 186 15.51 -21.26 12.35
C ALA A 186 15.26 -22.61 11.66
N ARG A 187 14.98 -22.61 10.35
CA ARG A 187 14.78 -23.82 9.55
C ARG A 187 16.07 -24.61 9.39
N GLU A 188 17.19 -23.96 9.12
CA GLU A 188 18.51 -24.60 9.07
C GLU A 188 18.86 -25.24 10.41
N LYS A 189 18.66 -24.52 11.52
CA LYS A 189 18.90 -25.07 12.87
C LYS A 189 18.00 -26.28 13.16
N ALA A 190 16.75 -26.27 12.71
CA ALA A 190 15.83 -27.39 12.89
C ALA A 190 16.26 -28.61 12.06
N LEU A 191 16.71 -28.41 10.82
CA LEU A 191 17.24 -29.48 9.96
C LEU A 191 18.51 -30.09 10.55
N ALA A 192 19.46 -29.27 11.02
CA ALA A 192 20.67 -29.76 11.68
C ALA A 192 20.37 -30.56 12.96
N LYS A 193 19.39 -30.11 13.76
CA LYS A 193 18.95 -30.84 14.95
C LYS A 193 18.30 -32.18 14.59
N ALA A 194 17.49 -32.22 13.53
CA ALA A 194 16.85 -33.45 13.07
C ALA A 194 17.87 -34.46 12.56
N ALA A 195 18.85 -34.02 11.75
CA ALA A 195 19.92 -34.88 11.26
C ALA A 195 20.75 -35.48 12.40
N LYS A 196 21.11 -34.67 13.41
CA LYS A 196 21.84 -35.16 14.59
C LYS A 196 21.03 -36.18 15.40
N ALA A 197 19.72 -35.96 15.55
CA ALA A 197 18.84 -36.91 16.24
C ALA A 197 18.64 -38.22 15.46
N GLU A 198 18.71 -38.17 14.13
CA GLU A 198 18.65 -39.35 13.27
C GLU A 198 19.96 -40.16 13.36
N GLU A 199 21.11 -39.49 13.32
CA GLU A 199 22.43 -40.12 13.52
C GLU A 199 22.54 -40.80 14.90
N GLU A 200 22.06 -40.15 15.97
CA GLU A 200 22.04 -40.72 17.31
C GLU A 200 21.15 -41.97 17.41
N LYS A 201 19.98 -41.96 16.75
CA LYS A 201 19.10 -43.14 16.66
C LYS A 201 19.74 -44.30 15.90
N MET A 202 20.40 -44.04 14.78
CA MET A 202 21.10 -45.08 14.00
C MET A 202 22.25 -45.70 14.81
N ARG A 203 22.94 -44.88 15.63
CA ARG A 203 23.97 -45.38 16.54
C ARG A 203 23.40 -46.27 17.65
N GLU A 204 22.22 -45.95 18.17
CA GLU A 204 21.54 -46.73 19.22
C GLU A 204 20.88 -48.02 18.71
N SER A 205 20.42 -48.05 17.45
CA SER A 205 19.82 -49.26 16.85
C SER A 205 20.85 -50.34 16.48
N GLY A 206 22.15 -50.01 16.47
CA GLY A 206 23.22 -50.95 16.11
C GLY A 206 23.23 -51.33 14.63
N GLU A 207 22.49 -50.62 13.79
CA GLU A 207 22.50 -50.77 12.33
C GLU A 207 23.66 -49.94 11.75
N TYR A 208 24.86 -50.51 11.79
CA TYR A 208 26.02 -50.03 11.03
C TYR A 208 26.61 -51.17 10.20
#